data_AF-A0AAV1T7Q4-F1
#
_entry.id   AF-A0AAV1T7Q4-F1
#
_cell.length_a   1.000
_cell.length_b   1.000
_cell.length_c   1.000
_cell.angle_alpha   90.00
_cell.angle_beta   90.00
_cell.angle_gamma   90.00
#
_symmetry.space_group_name_H-M   'P 1'
#
loop_
_entity.id
_entity.type
_entity.pdbx_description
1 polymer ?
#
loop_
_entity_poly.entity_id
_entity_poly.type
_entity_poly.pdbx_seq_one_letter_code
_entity_poly.pdbx_strand_id
1 'polypeptide(L)'
;MRMTLARKGLLAHVQYVKDPSEINEGWFLDDIKTSGLIAQGIAGEHHTKIRLANSALPACNTLKDFYNRATLHNRVSMNRRIHEFEMEAGMTMSKHLDSFDELVCGAAGTERISG
;
A
#
# COMPACT_ATOMS: atom_id res chain seq x y z
N MET A 1 2.77 -4.54 -2.91
CA MET A 1 2.17 -4.79 -1.58
C MET A 1 0.66 -5.05 -1.60
N ARG A 2 -0.18 -4.22 -2.26
CA ARG A 2 -1.65 -4.43 -2.28
C ARG A 2 -2.04 -5.82 -2.80
N MET A 3 -1.39 -6.30 -3.86
CA MET A 3 -1.68 -7.64 -4.41
C MET A 3 -1.32 -8.78 -3.47
N THR A 4 -0.19 -8.68 -2.76
CA THR A 4 0.18 -9.66 -1.72
C THR A 4 -0.88 -9.74 -0.62
N LEU A 5 -1.44 -8.60 -0.21
CA LEU A 5 -2.52 -8.55 0.76
C LEU A 5 -3.81 -9.13 0.20
N ALA A 6 -4.17 -8.80 -1.04
CA ALA A 6 -5.36 -9.34 -1.72
C ALA A 6 -5.31 -10.87 -1.83
N ARG A 7 -4.18 -11.43 -2.28
CA ARG A 7 -3.97 -12.89 -2.37
C ARG A 7 -4.03 -13.59 -1.01
N LYS A 8 -3.78 -12.87 0.08
CA LYS A 8 -3.85 -13.37 1.46
C LYS A 8 -5.19 -13.08 2.14
N GLY A 9 -6.14 -12.43 1.47
CA GLY A 9 -7.43 -12.02 2.06
C GLY A 9 -7.33 -10.85 3.04
N LEU A 10 -6.21 -10.12 3.05
CA LEU A 10 -5.88 -9.08 4.03
C LEU A 10 -6.05 -7.65 3.50
N LEU A 11 -6.50 -7.47 2.24
CA LEU A 11 -6.57 -6.16 1.59
C LEU A 11 -7.47 -5.16 2.35
N ALA A 12 -8.49 -5.69 3.03
CA ALA A 12 -9.37 -5.01 3.94
C ALA A 12 -8.67 -4.05 4.93
N HIS A 13 -7.59 -4.54 5.54
CA HIS A 13 -6.87 -3.87 6.61
C HIS A 13 -6.09 -2.62 6.17
N VAL A 14 -6.04 -2.34 4.86
CA VAL A 14 -5.39 -1.14 4.29
C VAL A 14 -6.33 -0.30 3.43
N GLN A 15 -7.63 -0.65 3.40
CA GLN A 15 -8.64 0.06 2.61
C GLN A 15 -9.65 0.79 3.47
N TYR A 16 -10.05 0.22 4.60
CA TYR A 16 -11.13 0.76 5.40
C TYR A 16 -10.79 0.76 6.89
N VAL A 17 -11.31 1.76 7.59
CA VAL A 17 -11.36 1.78 9.05
C VAL A 17 -12.50 0.85 9.46
N LYS A 18 -12.21 -0.12 10.33
CA LYS A 18 -13.24 -0.99 10.88
C LYS A 18 -13.96 -0.31 12.03
N ASP A 19 -15.27 -0.56 12.15
CA ASP A 19 -16.06 -0.07 13.28
C ASP A 19 -15.50 -0.64 14.59
N PRO A 20 -15.25 0.19 15.63
CA PRO A 20 -14.72 -0.27 16.91
C PRO A 20 -15.53 -1.39 17.58
N SER A 21 -16.84 -1.43 17.36
CA SER A 21 -17.73 -2.47 17.90
C SER A 21 -17.57 -3.83 17.21
N GLU A 22 -17.00 -3.85 16.01
CA GLU A 22 -16.75 -5.07 15.22
C GLU A 22 -15.31 -5.57 15.33
N ILE A 23 -14.45 -4.85 16.07
CA ILE A 23 -13.07 -5.27 16.31
C ILE A 23 -13.08 -6.44 17.27
N ASN A 24 -12.64 -7.60 16.76
CA ASN A 24 -12.46 -8.81 17.53
C ASN A 24 -11.00 -9.28 17.45
N GLU A 25 -10.67 -10.34 18.18
CA GLU A 25 -9.32 -10.90 18.22
C GLU A 25 -8.81 -11.36 16.84
N GLY A 26 -9.70 -11.95 16.03
CA GLY A 26 -9.38 -12.35 14.66
C GLY A 26 -8.95 -11.16 13.79
N TRP A 27 -9.68 -10.05 13.88
CA TRP A 27 -9.31 -8.80 13.21
C TRP A 27 -7.96 -8.28 13.67
N PHE A 28 -7.66 -8.33 14.97
CA PHE A 28 -6.38 -7.86 15.51
C PHE A 28 -5.19 -8.69 15.00
N LEU A 29 -5.34 -10.02 14.96
CA LEU A 29 -4.33 -10.93 14.42
C LEU A 29 -4.05 -10.68 12.94
N ASP A 30 -5.11 -10.50 12.15
CA ASP A 30 -4.99 -10.20 10.72
C ASP A 30 -4.40 -8.80 10.48
N ASP A 31 -4.68 -7.83 11.35
CA ASP A 31 -4.08 -6.49 11.29
C ASP A 31 -2.58 -6.51 11.61
N ILE A 32 -2.15 -7.26 12.64
CA ILE A 32 -0.73 -7.47 12.95
C ILE A 32 -0.02 -8.13 11.76
N LYS A 33 -0.63 -9.18 11.19
CA LYS A 33 -0.07 -9.89 10.04
C LYS A 33 0.07 -8.97 8.83
N THR A 34 -0.93 -8.14 8.58
CA THR A 34 -0.90 -7.12 7.53
C THR A 34 0.21 -6.10 7.80
N SER A 35 0.35 -5.62 9.04
CA SER A 35 1.41 -4.69 9.44
C SER A 35 2.81 -5.27 9.24
N GLY A 36 3.02 -6.54 9.58
CA GLY A 36 4.27 -7.25 9.34
C GLY A 36 4.60 -7.35 7.84
N LEU A 37 3.61 -7.66 6.99
CA LEU A 37 3.78 -7.68 5.55
C LEU A 37 4.11 -6.29 4.98
N ILE A 38 3.56 -5.22 5.57
CA ILE A 38 3.89 -3.84 5.21
C ILE A 38 5.35 -3.54 5.55
N ALA A 39 5.78 -3.83 6.77
CA ALA A 39 7.16 -3.62 7.20
C ALA A 39 8.18 -4.42 6.36
N GLN A 40 7.83 -5.64 5.96
CA GLN A 40 8.66 -6.46 5.09
C GLN A 40 8.77 -5.91 3.66
N GLY A 41 7.72 -5.22 3.19
CA GLY A 41 7.65 -4.66 1.84
C GLY A 41 8.39 -3.33 1.65
N ILE A 42 8.97 -2.75 2.71
CA ILE A 42 9.67 -1.45 2.66
C ILE A 42 11.17 -1.60 2.94
N ALA A 43 11.98 -0.78 2.29
CA ALA A 43 13.41 -0.71 2.55
C ALA A 43 13.68 -0.30 4.00
N GLY A 44 14.72 -0.87 4.62
CA GLY A 44 15.03 -0.69 6.05
C GLY A 44 15.16 0.78 6.47
N GLU A 45 15.72 1.63 5.61
CA GLU A 45 15.85 3.08 5.84
C GLU A 45 14.51 3.81 5.99
N HIS A 46 13.41 3.21 5.54
CA HIS A 46 12.06 3.77 5.61
C HIS A 46 11.22 3.19 6.75
N HIS A 47 11.74 2.22 7.53
CA HIS A 47 11.01 1.63 8.67
C HIS A 47 10.64 2.66 9.73
N THR A 48 11.51 3.66 9.95
CA THR A 48 11.25 4.76 10.89
C THR A 48 9.99 5.56 10.57
N LYS A 49 9.56 5.58 9.30
CA LYS A 49 8.37 6.31 8.84
C LYS A 49 7.07 5.71 9.38
N ILE A 50 7.02 4.40 9.60
CA ILE A 50 5.83 3.71 10.11
C ILE A 50 5.93 3.34 11.59
N ARG A 51 7.00 3.75 12.28
CA ARG A 51 7.26 3.40 13.69
C ARG A 51 6.11 3.80 14.64
N LEU A 52 5.40 4.88 14.33
CA LEU A 52 4.29 5.39 15.15
C LEU A 52 2.92 4.85 14.71
N ALA A 53 2.88 4.01 13.68
CA ALA A 53 1.62 3.41 13.22
C ALA A 53 1.25 2.22 14.14
N ASN A 54 0.06 2.30 14.72
CA ASN A 54 -0.45 1.27 15.64
C ASN A 54 -1.27 0.18 14.92
N SER A 55 -1.50 0.31 13.62
CA SER A 55 -2.22 -0.66 12.79
C SER A 55 -1.81 -0.55 11.32
N ALA A 56 -2.26 -1.51 10.51
CA ALA A 56 -1.85 -1.63 9.11
C ALA A 56 -2.28 -0.43 8.25
N LEU A 57 -3.51 0.08 8.43
CA LEU A 57 -4.04 1.18 7.64
C LEU A 57 -3.26 2.50 7.84
N PRO A 58 -3.03 3.00 9.06
CA PRO A 58 -2.18 4.17 9.31
C PRO A 58 -0.75 4.02 8.78
N ALA A 59 -0.15 2.82 8.90
CA ALA A 59 1.17 2.53 8.35
C ALA A 59 1.15 2.68 6.82
N CYS A 60 0.15 2.10 6.16
CA CYS A 60 -0.03 2.20 4.72
C CYS A 60 -0.24 3.66 4.27
N ASN A 61 -1.10 4.42 4.95
CA ASN A 61 -1.36 5.82 4.62
C ASN A 61 -0.11 6.70 4.79
N THR A 62 0.66 6.50 5.85
CA THR A 62 1.91 7.25 6.08
C THR A 62 2.93 7.00 4.96
N LEU A 63 3.04 5.76 4.49
CA LEU A 63 3.89 5.41 3.35
C LEU A 63 3.38 6.08 2.07
N LYS A 64 2.07 6.08 1.82
CA LYS A 64 1.48 6.76 0.66
C LYS A 64 1.79 8.26 0.69
N ASP A 65 1.58 8.92 1.82
CA ASP A 65 1.88 10.35 1.93
C ASP A 65 3.36 10.64 1.71
N PHE A 66 4.23 9.80 2.27
CA PHE A 66 5.68 9.94 2.10
C PHE A 66 6.13 9.76 0.65
N TYR A 67 5.78 8.64 0.00
CA TYR A 67 6.26 8.34 -1.35
C TYR A 67 5.59 9.18 -2.42
N ASN A 68 4.35 9.62 -2.22
CA ASN A 68 3.58 10.25 -3.29
C ASN A 68 3.45 11.76 -3.11
N ARG A 69 3.39 12.24 -1.87
CA ARG A 69 2.89 13.58 -1.55
C ARG A 69 3.92 14.48 -0.88
N ALA A 70 4.97 13.92 -0.27
CA ALA A 70 5.85 14.69 0.59
C ALA A 70 6.72 15.74 -0.13
N THR A 71 7.12 15.53 -1.39
CA THR A 71 8.00 16.48 -2.10
C THR A 71 7.72 16.56 -3.61
N LEU A 72 8.07 17.71 -4.24
CA LEU A 72 8.07 17.86 -5.70
C LEU A 72 8.98 16.84 -6.37
N HIS A 73 10.14 16.56 -5.76
CA HIS A 73 11.06 15.53 -6.20
C HIS A 73 10.38 14.15 -6.27
N ASN A 74 9.60 13.78 -5.25
CA ASN A 74 8.87 12.51 -5.21
C ASN A 74 7.79 12.46 -6.30
N ARG A 75 7.05 13.55 -6.52
CA ARG A 75 6.05 13.63 -7.59
C ARG A 75 6.67 13.51 -8.99
N VAL A 76 7.77 14.20 -9.26
CA VAL A 76 8.49 14.12 -10.54
C VAL A 76 9.08 12.72 -10.72
N SER A 77 9.68 12.14 -9.67
CA SER A 77 10.22 10.78 -9.69
C SER A 77 9.13 9.73 -9.97
N MET A 78 7.94 9.87 -9.36
CA MET A 78 6.80 8.99 -9.61
C MET A 78 6.26 9.12 -11.04
N ASN A 79 6.07 10.35 -11.54
CA ASN A 79 5.65 10.57 -12.93
C ASN A 79 6.66 9.99 -13.92
N ARG A 80 7.96 10.11 -13.63
CA ARG A 80 9.02 9.51 -14.45
C ARG A 80 8.91 7.99 -14.47
N ARG A 81 8.79 7.35 -13.29
CA ARG A 81 8.63 5.89 -13.19
C ARG A 81 7.40 5.37 -13.92
N ILE A 82 6.29 6.10 -13.91
CA ILE A 82 5.07 5.74 -14.66
C ILE A 82 5.32 5.84 -16.16
N HIS A 83 6.01 6.89 -16.63
CA HIS A 83 6.34 7.04 -18.04
C HIS A 83 7.31 5.98 -18.55
N GLU A 84 8.30 5.62 -17.72
CA GLU A 84 9.31 4.60 -18.00
C GLU A 84 8.79 3.17 -17.75
N PHE A 85 7.54 2.99 -17.28
CA PHE A 85 7.00 1.68 -16.93
C PHE A 85 6.58 0.92 -18.18
N GLU A 86 7.47 0.07 -18.67
CA GLU A 86 7.22 -0.79 -19.82
C GLU A 86 6.97 -2.25 -19.41
N MET A 87 6.35 -3.00 -20.32
CA MET A 87 6.10 -4.42 -20.13
C MET A 87 7.32 -5.23 -20.54
N GLU A 88 7.92 -5.92 -19.58
CA GLU A 88 9.05 -6.81 -19.84
C GLU A 88 8.68 -7.99 -20.77
N ALA A 89 9.61 -8.33 -21.67
CA ALA A 89 9.42 -9.43 -22.61
C ALA A 89 9.24 -10.77 -21.86
N GLY A 90 8.18 -11.51 -22.20
CA GLY A 90 7.84 -12.78 -21.54
C GLY A 90 7.04 -12.64 -20.24
N MET A 91 6.75 -11.41 -19.79
CA MET A 91 5.77 -11.18 -18.72
C MET A 91 4.34 -11.41 -19.24
N THR A 92 3.45 -11.92 -18.39
CA THR A 92 2.01 -11.99 -18.71
C THR A 92 1.36 -10.64 -18.43
N MET A 93 0.36 -10.24 -19.23
CA MET A 93 -0.40 -9.00 -19.03
C MET A 93 -0.93 -8.85 -17.59
N SER A 94 -1.44 -9.92 -16.96
CA SER A 94 -1.90 -9.87 -15.56
C SER A 94 -0.78 -9.50 -14.57
N LYS A 95 0.43 -10.04 -14.74
CA LYS A 95 1.58 -9.67 -13.89
C LYS A 95 2.03 -8.22 -14.13
N HIS A 96 1.96 -7.75 -15.38
CA HIS A 96 2.28 -6.36 -15.70
C HIS A 96 1.27 -5.39 -15.07
N LEU A 97 -0.02 -5.71 -15.14
CA LEU A 97 -1.08 -4.94 -14.48
C LEU A 97 -0.97 -4.98 -12.95
N ASP A 98 -0.61 -6.12 -12.36
CA ASP A 98 -0.33 -6.23 -10.91
C ASP A 98 0.82 -5.29 -10.50
N SER A 99 1.91 -5.27 -11.27
CA SER A 99 3.05 -4.39 -11.00
C SER A 99 2.73 -2.91 -11.24
N PHE A 100 1.92 -2.60 -12.26
CA PHE A 100 1.44 -1.25 -12.54
C PHE A 100 0.51 -0.75 -11.42
N ASP A 101 -0.42 -1.57 -10.95
CA ASP A 101 -1.28 -1.25 -9.81
C ASP A 101 -0.45 -0.98 -8.55
N GLU A 102 0.61 -1.76 -8.31
CA GLU A 102 1.51 -1.48 -7.20
C GLU A 102 2.26 -0.15 -7.35
N LEU A 103 2.64 0.23 -8.58
CA LEU A 103 3.26 1.52 -8.89
C LEU A 103 2.28 2.69 -8.73
N VAL A 104 1.04 2.55 -9.21
CA VAL A 104 0.03 3.63 -9.32
C VAL A 104 -0.91 3.72 -8.13
N CYS A 105 -1.37 2.61 -7.55
CA CYS A 105 -2.12 2.60 -6.28
C CYS A 105 -1.20 2.70 -5.06
N GLY A 106 0.11 2.58 -5.27
CA GLY A 106 1.09 3.31 -4.47
C GLY A 106 0.72 4.79 -4.40
N ALA A 107 0.48 5.46 -5.54
CA ALA A 107 0.23 6.90 -5.75
C ALA A 107 -1.20 7.42 -5.52
N ALA A 108 -2.25 6.59 -5.66
CA ALA A 108 -3.64 7.06 -5.61
C ALA A 108 -4.26 6.90 -4.22
N GLY A 109 -4.47 8.02 -3.52
CA GLY A 109 -5.55 8.13 -2.54
C GLY A 109 -6.89 7.96 -3.25
N THR A 110 -7.62 6.90 -2.94
CA THR A 110 -9.01 6.77 -3.35
C THR A 110 -9.88 7.16 -2.16
N GLU A 111 -10.05 8.47 -1.99
CA GLU A 111 -11.36 8.97 -1.58
C GLU A 111 -12.34 8.60 -2.68
N ARG A 112 -13.22 7.64 -2.41
CA ARG A 112 -14.55 7.56 -3.01
C ARG A 112 -15.48 6.92 -2.00
N ILE A 113 -16.14 7.78 -1.23
CA ILE A 113 -17.50 7.52 -0.79
C ILE A 113 -18.32 8.72 -1.24
N SER A 114 -19.01 8.56 -2.36
CA SER A 114 -20.23 9.29 -2.69
C SER A 114 -21.37 8.35 -2.40
N GLY A 115 -22.39 8.83 -1.68
CA GLY A 115 -23.61 8.10 -1.32
C GLY A 115 -23.90 8.25 0.16
#